data_AF-A0A3Q2DED6-F1
#
_entry.id   AF-A0A3Q2DED6-F1
#
_cell.length_a   1.000
_cell.length_b   1.000
_cell.length_c   1.000
_cell.angle_alpha   90.00
_cell.angle_beta   90.00
_cell.angle_gamma   90.00
#
_symmetry.space_group_name_H-M   'P 1'
#
loop_
_entity.id
_entity.type
_entity.pdbx_description
1 polymer ?
#
loop_
_entity_poly.entity_id
_entity_poly.type
_entity_poly.pdbx_seq_one_letter_code
_entity_poly.pdbx_strand_id
1 'polypeptide(L)'
;MEAVIKINPGASKWDIRQKVWDFIEEKNLANFPRPVHNRIPNFKGANQACNRLAELQEFKSSQTVKVNPDRPQQQARFVTLEAQKTLLVPTPRLRSGLFNKITPPQGANKEQLRVCCSSQGVKDFSVPVGLDATVKVDLVVVGSVAVSEKGCRIGKGEGFADMEWAMMASMGAVNESTVVVTVVHDCQVVDIPEELMGSHDLTVDYILTPTRVIKTECKLPKPQGIIWTKLDAEKLEKIPILKKLRALEEQAGKDVTLGTQSHTAEPGLQTNLPKRQPRRRPRRNTQQDTEGETSQESWQEKKGEADQKARQQPARVRKESRGSGKGEEEGEAGKVVKGRSRRRMKEQGPEEGGSETVSQRKLPQSVTTVYLGGIPAGLRVSELKVALRERKAAPLRLTWQGAQHRAFLDYSDPQVADQALEALQGLCLNGHSLQAEPAKSQRGHKRSGQRQKPSAAAESKTPPTGSKSDTAKEAEN
;
A
#
# COMPACT_ATOMS: atom_id res chain seq x y z
N MET A 1 -32.96 -12.11 3.46
CA MET A 1 -32.43 -12.75 4.70
C MET A 1 -32.41 -11.69 5.78
N GLU A 2 -32.63 -12.04 7.05
CA GLU A 2 -32.55 -11.06 8.14
C GLU A 2 -31.10 -10.57 8.33
N ALA A 3 -30.94 -9.29 8.68
CA ALA A 3 -29.63 -8.70 8.95
C ALA A 3 -29.04 -9.25 10.26
N VAL A 4 -27.90 -9.94 10.17
CA VAL A 4 -27.22 -10.54 11.33
C VAL A 4 -26.74 -9.47 12.34
N ILE A 5 -26.45 -8.25 11.86
CA ILE A 5 -26.17 -7.09 12.70
C ILE A 5 -27.41 -6.19 12.72
N LYS A 6 -28.19 -6.28 13.80
CA LYS A 6 -29.34 -5.40 14.03
C LYS A 6 -28.86 -3.99 14.40
N ILE A 7 -29.40 -2.95 13.76
CA ILE A 7 -29.13 -1.56 14.10
C ILE A 7 -30.18 -1.08 15.11
N ASN A 8 -29.77 -0.23 16.06
CA ASN A 8 -30.66 0.28 17.09
C ASN A 8 -31.35 1.58 16.57
N PRO A 9 -32.61 1.86 16.96
CA PRO A 9 -33.23 3.16 16.70
C PRO A 9 -32.35 4.32 17.23
N GLY A 10 -32.23 5.40 16.46
CA GLY A 10 -31.40 6.55 16.80
C GLY A 10 -29.88 6.34 16.70
N ALA A 11 -29.40 5.18 16.22
CA ALA A 11 -27.98 4.95 16.01
C ALA A 11 -27.40 5.86 14.92
N SER A 12 -26.25 6.49 15.19
CA SER A 12 -25.55 7.32 14.21
C SER A 12 -24.81 6.48 13.16
N LYS A 13 -24.38 7.14 12.07
CA LYS A 13 -23.43 6.55 11.11
C LYS A 13 -22.15 6.05 11.78
N TRP A 14 -21.69 6.68 12.88
CA TRP A 14 -20.52 6.22 13.63
C TRP A 14 -20.78 4.91 14.37
N ASP A 15 -21.93 4.78 15.02
CA ASP A 15 -22.30 3.58 15.79
C ASP A 15 -22.45 2.36 14.87
N ILE A 16 -23.05 2.57 13.68
CA ILE A 16 -23.12 1.53 12.64
C ILE A 16 -21.70 1.12 12.17
N ARG A 17 -20.78 2.07 11.98
CA ARG A 17 -19.38 1.74 11.62
C ARG A 17 -18.68 0.93 12.71
N GLN A 18 -18.79 1.31 13.99
CA GLN A 18 -18.21 0.54 15.10
C GLN A 18 -18.79 -0.88 15.12
N LYS A 19 -20.12 -1.01 15.20
CA LYS A 19 -20.82 -2.30 15.32
C LYS A 19 -20.47 -3.28 14.21
N VAL A 20 -20.27 -2.79 12.97
CA VAL A 20 -19.82 -3.62 11.84
C VAL A 20 -18.32 -3.94 11.88
N TRP A 21 -17.46 -2.99 12.26
CA TRP A 21 -16.03 -3.24 12.42
C TRP A 21 -15.74 -4.24 13.55
N ASP A 22 -16.38 -4.10 14.70
CA ASP A 22 -16.25 -4.98 15.86
C ASP A 22 -16.71 -6.41 15.51
N PHE A 23 -17.91 -6.57 14.93
CA PHE A 23 -18.42 -7.88 14.50
C PHE A 23 -17.47 -8.59 13.51
N ILE A 24 -16.85 -7.85 12.58
CA ILE A 24 -15.91 -8.41 11.60
C ILE A 24 -14.58 -8.84 12.26
N GLU A 25 -14.11 -8.13 13.28
CA GLU A 25 -12.93 -8.54 14.05
C GLU A 25 -13.23 -9.74 14.98
N GLU A 26 -14.34 -9.68 15.73
CA GLU A 26 -14.81 -10.71 16.68
C GLU A 26 -15.10 -12.05 16.01
N LYS A 27 -15.91 -12.06 14.94
CA LYS A 27 -16.20 -13.27 14.15
C LYS A 27 -15.01 -13.71 13.28
N ASN A 28 -13.86 -13.04 13.42
CA ASN A 28 -12.62 -13.32 12.69
C ASN A 28 -12.84 -13.35 11.16
N LEU A 29 -13.70 -12.48 10.64
CA LEU A 29 -14.04 -12.37 9.22
C LEU A 29 -13.01 -11.51 8.47
N ALA A 30 -12.24 -10.69 9.18
CA ALA A 30 -11.23 -9.81 8.61
C ALA A 30 -10.03 -10.55 7.99
N ASN A 31 -9.67 -10.14 6.77
CA ASN A 31 -8.39 -10.37 6.11
C ASN A 31 -7.43 -9.19 6.37
N PHE A 32 -6.12 -9.38 6.25
CA PHE A 32 -5.14 -8.29 6.40
C PHE A 32 -5.37 -7.18 5.35
N PRO A 33 -5.29 -5.87 5.70
CA PRO A 33 -4.85 -5.30 6.97
C PRO A 33 -5.91 -5.33 8.08
N ARG A 34 -5.47 -5.67 9.30
CA ARG A 34 -6.24 -5.58 10.56
C ARG A 34 -5.63 -4.53 11.51
N PRO A 35 -6.41 -3.95 12.43
CA PRO A 35 -7.87 -4.04 12.50
C PRO A 35 -8.54 -3.31 11.33
N VAL A 36 -9.81 -3.67 11.05
CA VAL A 36 -10.63 -3.02 10.01
C VAL A 36 -11.16 -1.64 10.41
N HIS A 37 -11.12 -1.27 11.69
CA HIS A 37 -11.52 0.05 12.19
C HIS A 37 -10.86 1.20 11.42
N ASN A 38 -11.65 2.21 11.07
CA ASN A 38 -11.26 3.35 10.21
C ASN A 38 -10.84 2.95 8.77
N ARG A 39 -11.29 1.78 8.28
CA ARG A 39 -11.05 1.30 6.90
C ARG A 39 -12.35 0.80 6.27
N ILE A 40 -12.31 0.63 4.94
CA ILE A 40 -13.22 -0.32 4.28
C ILE A 40 -12.74 -1.74 4.68
N PRO A 41 -13.59 -2.60 5.27
CA PRO A 41 -13.17 -3.92 5.72
C PRO A 41 -12.60 -4.76 4.57
N ASN A 42 -11.42 -5.36 4.78
CA ASN A 42 -11.00 -6.48 3.94
C ASN A 42 -11.49 -7.77 4.59
N PHE A 43 -12.23 -8.61 3.88
CA PHE A 43 -12.98 -9.73 4.47
C PHE A 43 -12.71 -11.06 3.76
N LYS A 44 -12.93 -12.17 4.47
CA LYS A 44 -12.92 -13.53 3.91
C LYS A 44 -14.02 -13.65 2.85
N GLY A 45 -13.65 -14.04 1.63
CA GLY A 45 -14.57 -14.03 0.48
C GLY A 45 -14.55 -12.75 -0.38
N ALA A 46 -13.77 -11.71 -0.04
CA ALA A 46 -13.71 -10.47 -0.84
C ALA A 46 -13.35 -10.70 -2.32
N ASN A 47 -12.49 -11.67 -2.63
CA ASN A 47 -12.19 -12.05 -4.02
C ASN A 47 -13.40 -12.68 -4.73
N GLN A 48 -14.16 -13.55 -4.04
CA GLN A 48 -15.37 -14.18 -4.57
C GLN A 48 -16.45 -13.14 -4.85
N ALA A 49 -16.68 -12.24 -3.91
CA ALA A 49 -17.61 -11.11 -4.08
C ALA A 49 -17.18 -10.18 -5.24
N CYS A 50 -15.88 -9.89 -5.40
CA CYS A 50 -15.37 -9.14 -6.55
C CYS A 50 -15.57 -9.86 -7.89
N ASN A 51 -15.45 -11.19 -7.95
CA ASN A 51 -15.59 -11.94 -9.19
C ASN A 51 -17.00 -11.81 -9.79
N ARG A 52 -18.02 -11.64 -8.94
CA ARG A 52 -19.41 -11.38 -9.37
C ARG A 52 -19.59 -10.12 -10.21
N LEU A 53 -18.63 -9.20 -10.20
CA LEU A 53 -18.62 -8.05 -11.08
C LEU A 53 -18.67 -8.48 -12.56
N ALA A 54 -18.02 -9.59 -12.93
CA ALA A 54 -18.07 -10.15 -14.28
C ALA A 54 -19.43 -10.78 -14.66
N GLU A 55 -20.27 -11.08 -13.66
CA GLU A 55 -21.59 -11.70 -13.86
C GLU A 55 -22.64 -10.65 -14.30
N LEU A 56 -22.49 -9.39 -13.88
CA LEU A 56 -23.40 -8.27 -14.19
C LEU A 56 -23.42 -7.90 -15.68
N GLN A 57 -24.58 -7.52 -16.21
CA GLN A 57 -24.71 -7.08 -17.61
C GLN A 57 -24.17 -5.66 -17.79
N GLU A 58 -24.38 -4.80 -16.79
CA GLU A 58 -23.89 -3.43 -16.69
C GLU A 58 -22.36 -3.36 -16.73
N PHE A 59 -21.68 -4.34 -16.12
CA PHE A 59 -20.22 -4.45 -16.25
C PHE A 59 -19.81 -4.97 -17.63
N LYS A 60 -20.52 -5.94 -18.21
CA LYS A 60 -20.19 -6.45 -19.55
C LYS A 60 -20.29 -5.34 -20.60
N SER A 61 -21.32 -4.50 -20.56
CA SER A 61 -21.49 -3.35 -21.47
C SER A 61 -20.54 -2.18 -21.19
N SER A 62 -20.13 -1.93 -19.94
CA SER A 62 -19.19 -0.85 -19.58
C SER A 62 -17.86 -0.93 -20.33
N GLN A 63 -17.26 0.21 -20.69
CA GLN A 63 -15.93 0.31 -21.29
C GLN A 63 -14.93 0.99 -20.35
N THR A 64 -15.40 2.00 -19.59
CA THR A 64 -14.62 2.69 -18.56
C THR A 64 -15.20 2.40 -17.19
N VAL A 65 -14.40 1.72 -16.35
CA VAL A 65 -14.78 1.33 -15.00
C VAL A 65 -13.82 1.99 -14.00
N LYS A 66 -14.38 2.75 -13.05
CA LYS A 66 -13.62 3.35 -11.95
C LYS A 66 -13.73 2.45 -10.72
N VAL A 67 -12.61 2.13 -10.08
CA VAL A 67 -12.56 1.28 -8.88
C VAL A 67 -11.72 1.93 -7.79
N ASN A 68 -12.27 2.00 -6.57
CA ASN A 68 -11.55 2.51 -5.41
C ASN A 68 -10.18 1.79 -5.18
N PRO A 69 -9.19 2.46 -4.56
CA PRO A 69 -7.86 1.88 -4.31
C PRO A 69 -7.81 0.91 -3.12
N ASP A 70 -8.90 0.77 -2.35
CA ASP A 70 -8.96 -0.02 -1.12
C ASP A 70 -8.61 -1.51 -1.34
N ARG A 71 -8.16 -2.18 -0.27
CA ARG A 71 -7.63 -3.56 -0.33
C ARG A 71 -8.64 -4.65 -0.71
N PRO A 72 -9.91 -4.68 -0.23
CA PRO A 72 -10.89 -5.69 -0.68
C PRO A 72 -11.11 -5.64 -2.20
N GLN A 73 -11.08 -4.44 -2.80
CA GLN A 73 -11.41 -4.21 -4.21
C GLN A 73 -10.25 -4.48 -5.17
N GLN A 74 -9.10 -4.99 -4.69
CA GLN A 74 -7.99 -5.36 -5.57
C GLN A 74 -8.39 -6.42 -6.61
N GLN A 75 -9.31 -7.32 -6.28
CA GLN A 75 -9.81 -8.31 -7.23
C GLN A 75 -10.79 -7.69 -8.24
N ALA A 76 -11.62 -6.70 -7.86
CA ALA A 76 -12.46 -5.97 -8.81
C ALA A 76 -11.61 -5.18 -9.84
N ARG A 77 -10.49 -4.59 -9.40
CA ARG A 77 -9.48 -4.00 -10.30
C ARG A 77 -8.90 -5.05 -11.27
N PHE A 78 -8.59 -6.24 -10.78
CA PHE A 78 -8.08 -7.33 -11.61
C PHE A 78 -9.10 -7.80 -12.66
N VAL A 79 -10.36 -8.05 -12.24
CA VAL A 79 -11.46 -8.43 -13.13
C VAL A 79 -11.70 -7.36 -14.21
N THR A 80 -11.56 -6.08 -13.89
CA THR A 80 -11.66 -4.97 -14.86
C THR A 80 -10.59 -5.07 -15.95
N LEU A 81 -9.32 -5.28 -15.56
CA LEU A 81 -8.22 -5.40 -16.53
C LEU A 81 -8.24 -6.74 -17.30
N GLU A 82 -8.65 -7.83 -16.65
CA GLU A 82 -8.79 -9.14 -17.29
C GLU A 82 -9.90 -9.14 -18.36
N ALA A 83 -10.96 -8.35 -18.14
CA ALA A 83 -12.00 -8.06 -19.13
C ALA A 83 -11.60 -6.98 -20.16
N GLN A 84 -10.32 -6.57 -20.21
CA GLN A 84 -9.75 -5.57 -21.13
C GLN A 84 -10.37 -4.17 -21.09
N LYS A 85 -11.07 -3.81 -20.00
CA LYS A 85 -11.74 -2.51 -19.84
C LYS A 85 -10.77 -1.42 -19.36
N THR A 86 -11.08 -0.16 -19.65
CA THR A 86 -10.32 0.98 -19.10
C THR A 86 -10.56 1.07 -17.60
N LEU A 87 -9.54 0.72 -16.81
CA LEU A 87 -9.56 0.86 -15.35
C LEU A 87 -9.05 2.24 -14.94
N LEU A 88 -9.91 3.00 -14.24
CA LEU A 88 -9.54 4.21 -13.53
C LEU A 88 -9.44 3.95 -12.02
N VAL A 89 -8.40 4.49 -11.38
CA VAL A 89 -8.22 4.44 -9.92
C VAL A 89 -8.01 5.86 -9.38
N PRO A 90 -8.76 6.31 -8.35
CA PRO A 90 -8.63 7.65 -7.77
C PRO A 90 -7.23 7.94 -7.22
N THR A 91 -6.75 9.18 -7.37
CA THR A 91 -5.46 9.55 -6.75
C THR A 91 -5.59 9.58 -5.21
N PRO A 92 -4.61 9.05 -4.45
CA PRO A 92 -4.71 9.01 -2.99
C PRO A 92 -4.87 10.39 -2.35
N ARG A 93 -6.04 10.64 -1.74
CA ARG A 93 -6.46 11.93 -1.17
C ARG A 93 -6.59 13.07 -2.20
N LEU A 94 -6.74 12.77 -3.49
CA LEU A 94 -7.17 13.73 -4.53
C LEU A 94 -6.21 14.93 -4.68
N ARG A 95 -4.89 14.68 -4.52
CA ARG A 95 -3.85 15.71 -4.40
C ARG A 95 -3.17 16.12 -5.71
N SER A 96 -3.26 15.31 -6.76
CA SER A 96 -2.41 15.44 -7.96
C SER A 96 -3.12 15.11 -9.27
N GLY A 97 -4.45 15.25 -9.30
CA GLY A 97 -5.32 14.80 -10.40
C GLY A 97 -6.51 14.00 -9.85
N LEU A 98 -7.53 13.77 -10.69
CA LEU A 98 -8.72 13.04 -10.28
C LEU A 98 -8.47 11.53 -10.31
N PHE A 99 -7.99 11.01 -11.45
CA PHE A 99 -7.71 9.59 -11.66
C PHE A 99 -6.28 9.32 -12.13
N ASN A 100 -5.86 8.08 -11.89
CA ASN A 100 -4.84 7.38 -12.64
C ASN A 100 -5.53 6.36 -13.56
N LYS A 101 -5.32 6.43 -14.87
CA LYS A 101 -5.67 5.34 -15.81
C LYS A 101 -4.60 4.27 -15.71
N ILE A 102 -4.99 3.04 -15.38
CA ILE A 102 -4.03 1.93 -15.26
C ILE A 102 -3.62 1.47 -16.66
N THR A 103 -2.32 1.35 -16.87
CA THR A 103 -1.68 1.00 -18.15
C THR A 103 -0.79 -0.22 -17.96
N PRO A 104 -1.33 -1.45 -18.07
CA PRO A 104 -0.53 -2.66 -18.03
C PRO A 104 0.46 -2.72 -19.19
N PRO A 105 1.59 -3.46 -19.05
CA PRO A 105 2.46 -3.76 -20.17
C PRO A 105 1.72 -4.40 -21.35
N GLN A 106 2.16 -4.14 -22.58
CA GLN A 106 1.60 -4.80 -23.76
C GLN A 106 1.77 -6.33 -23.64
N GLY A 107 0.69 -7.07 -23.85
CA GLY A 107 0.67 -8.53 -23.67
C GLY A 107 0.74 -9.00 -22.21
N ALA A 108 0.44 -8.14 -21.22
CA ALA A 108 0.49 -8.50 -19.81
C ALA A 108 -0.35 -9.75 -19.45
N ASN A 109 0.30 -10.73 -18.83
CA ASN A 109 -0.34 -11.93 -18.32
C ASN A 109 -1.12 -11.67 -17.01
N LYS A 110 -1.89 -12.67 -16.56
CA LYS A 110 -2.73 -12.57 -15.35
C LYS A 110 -1.95 -12.24 -14.06
N GLU A 111 -0.67 -12.55 -13.98
CA GLU A 111 0.16 -12.18 -12.82
C GLU A 111 0.59 -10.71 -12.87
N GLN A 112 1.00 -10.24 -14.06
CA GLN A 112 1.33 -8.83 -14.30
C GLN A 112 0.11 -7.93 -14.06
N LEU A 113 -1.10 -8.33 -14.49
CA LEU A 113 -2.34 -7.60 -14.16
C LEU A 113 -2.57 -7.50 -12.64
N ARG A 114 -2.34 -8.58 -11.88
CA ARG A 114 -2.46 -8.55 -10.39
C ARG A 114 -1.45 -7.61 -9.74
N VAL A 115 -0.24 -7.48 -10.32
CA VAL A 115 0.75 -6.48 -9.90
C VAL A 115 0.24 -5.07 -10.16
N CYS A 116 -0.25 -4.76 -11.38
CA CYS A 116 -0.83 -3.46 -11.72
C CYS A 116 -1.98 -3.05 -10.77
N CYS A 117 -2.83 -3.99 -10.35
CA CYS A 117 -3.94 -3.73 -9.42
C CYS A 117 -3.52 -3.48 -7.97
N SER A 118 -2.27 -3.73 -7.59
CA SER A 118 -1.76 -3.48 -6.23
C SER A 118 -1.57 -1.98 -5.96
N SER A 119 -1.55 -1.56 -4.69
CA SER A 119 -1.32 -0.16 -4.31
C SER A 119 0.08 0.38 -4.66
N GLN A 120 0.97 -0.47 -5.17
CA GLN A 120 2.26 -0.09 -5.73
C GLN A 120 2.19 -0.05 -7.27
N GLY A 121 1.56 -1.05 -7.90
CA GLY A 121 1.32 -1.06 -9.34
C GLY A 121 0.42 0.08 -9.85
N VAL A 122 -0.50 0.59 -9.01
CA VAL A 122 -1.28 1.83 -9.27
C VAL A 122 -0.41 3.09 -9.35
N LYS A 123 0.87 3.03 -8.96
CA LYS A 123 1.86 4.09 -9.18
C LYS A 123 2.75 3.79 -10.37
N ASP A 124 3.21 2.53 -10.47
CA ASP A 124 4.25 2.12 -11.41
C ASP A 124 3.72 1.82 -12.82
N PHE A 125 2.41 1.53 -12.95
CA PHE A 125 1.73 1.14 -14.19
C PHE A 125 0.46 1.98 -14.40
N SER A 126 0.58 3.30 -14.34
CA SER A 126 -0.54 4.20 -14.62
C SER A 126 -0.10 5.56 -15.14
N VAL A 127 -0.99 6.22 -15.89
CA VAL A 127 -0.86 7.63 -16.28
C VAL A 127 -1.90 8.48 -15.54
N PRO A 128 -1.55 9.69 -15.05
CA PRO A 128 -2.53 10.59 -14.46
C PRO A 128 -3.51 11.08 -15.53
N VAL A 129 -4.74 11.38 -15.10
CA VAL A 129 -5.81 11.93 -15.92
C VAL A 129 -6.13 13.34 -15.40
N GLY A 130 -6.12 14.31 -16.32
CA GLY A 130 -6.37 15.72 -16.04
C GLY A 130 -7.82 16.03 -15.65
N LEU A 131 -8.08 17.30 -15.32
CA LEU A 131 -9.45 17.83 -15.12
C LEU A 131 -10.09 18.23 -16.45
N ASP A 132 -9.24 18.55 -17.42
CA ASP A 132 -9.46 18.90 -18.81
C ASP A 132 -9.78 17.67 -19.71
N ALA A 133 -9.53 16.46 -19.21
CA ALA A 133 -9.76 15.23 -19.96
C ALA A 133 -11.25 14.83 -19.92
N THR A 134 -11.92 14.87 -21.08
CA THR A 134 -13.29 14.36 -21.25
C THR A 134 -13.37 12.85 -21.03
N VAL A 135 -13.62 12.45 -19.78
CA VAL A 135 -13.75 11.06 -19.36
C VAL A 135 -15.20 10.77 -18.98
N LYS A 136 -15.83 9.83 -19.67
CA LYS A 136 -17.08 9.21 -19.22
C LYS A 136 -16.77 7.92 -18.44
N VAL A 137 -17.41 7.74 -17.29
CA VAL A 137 -17.34 6.53 -16.47
C VAL A 137 -18.69 5.83 -16.49
N ASP A 138 -18.71 4.59 -16.98
CA ASP A 138 -19.93 3.81 -17.15
C ASP A 138 -20.32 3.09 -15.85
N LEU A 139 -19.32 2.64 -15.07
CA LEU A 139 -19.50 1.90 -13.83
C LEU A 139 -18.47 2.30 -12.75
N VAL A 140 -18.96 2.51 -11.53
CA VAL A 140 -18.19 2.90 -10.34
C VAL A 140 -18.23 1.79 -9.30
N VAL A 141 -17.07 1.28 -8.87
CA VAL A 141 -16.96 0.30 -7.78
C VAL A 141 -16.46 0.98 -6.50
N VAL A 142 -17.35 1.20 -5.54
CA VAL A 142 -17.12 1.97 -4.29
C VAL A 142 -17.01 1.06 -3.06
N GLY A 143 -16.11 1.42 -2.13
CA GLY A 143 -15.89 0.68 -0.89
C GLY A 143 -16.78 1.19 0.25
N SER A 144 -17.40 0.27 0.99
CA SER A 144 -18.39 0.58 2.06
C SER A 144 -18.09 -0.16 3.36
N VAL A 145 -18.44 0.43 4.50
CA VAL A 145 -18.45 -0.24 5.81
C VAL A 145 -19.77 -0.95 6.02
N ALA A 146 -20.90 -0.29 5.73
CA ALA A 146 -22.23 -0.88 5.77
C ALA A 146 -23.06 -0.45 4.54
N VAL A 147 -24.04 -1.27 4.14
CA VAL A 147 -25.06 -0.95 3.14
C VAL A 147 -26.40 -1.58 3.53
N SER A 148 -27.52 -0.99 3.07
CA SER A 148 -28.84 -1.61 3.16
C SER A 148 -29.29 -2.17 1.80
N GLU A 149 -30.22 -3.13 1.81
CA GLU A 149 -30.78 -3.67 0.56
C GLU A 149 -31.53 -2.60 -0.25
N LYS A 150 -31.92 -1.47 0.38
CA LYS A 150 -32.48 -0.27 -0.26
C LYS A 150 -31.44 0.63 -0.95
N GLY A 151 -30.14 0.32 -0.86
CA GLY A 151 -29.05 1.09 -1.51
C GLY A 151 -28.46 2.23 -0.69
N CYS A 152 -28.86 2.39 0.58
CA CYS A 152 -28.17 3.30 1.51
C CYS A 152 -26.75 2.80 1.76
N ARG A 153 -25.79 3.73 1.98
CA ARG A 153 -24.36 3.41 2.00
C ARG A 153 -23.61 4.20 3.07
N ILE A 154 -22.89 3.51 3.93
CA ILE A 154 -22.02 4.13 4.94
C ILE A 154 -20.56 3.81 4.61
N GLY A 155 -19.82 4.83 4.16
CA GLY A 155 -18.36 4.78 4.03
C GLY A 155 -17.64 4.91 5.38
N LYS A 156 -16.30 4.80 5.37
CA LYS A 156 -15.43 4.83 6.57
C LYS A 156 -15.39 6.16 7.38
N GLY A 157 -16.16 7.18 7.00
CA GLY A 157 -16.29 8.46 7.73
C GLY A 157 -15.50 9.65 7.14
N GLU A 158 -14.45 9.43 6.34
CA GLU A 158 -13.65 10.54 5.76
C GLU A 158 -14.32 11.29 4.58
N GLY A 159 -15.51 10.88 4.12
CA GLY A 159 -16.23 11.51 2.99
C GLY A 159 -15.57 11.46 1.60
N PHE A 160 -14.35 10.93 1.48
CA PHE A 160 -13.56 11.00 0.22
C PHE A 160 -14.24 10.36 -1.01
N ALA A 161 -14.96 9.25 -0.86
CA ALA A 161 -15.59 8.57 -2.00
C ALA A 161 -16.80 9.35 -2.53
N ASP A 162 -17.52 10.00 -1.62
CA ASP A 162 -18.69 10.81 -1.84
C ASP A 162 -18.30 12.15 -2.50
N MET A 163 -17.20 12.76 -2.03
CA MET A 163 -16.56 13.91 -2.66
C MET A 163 -15.99 13.58 -4.05
N GLU A 164 -15.39 12.40 -4.23
CA GLU A 164 -14.90 11.96 -5.53
C GLU A 164 -16.03 11.82 -6.56
N TRP A 165 -17.20 11.28 -6.15
CA TRP A 165 -18.39 11.27 -6.99
C TRP A 165 -18.92 12.66 -7.30
N ALA A 166 -19.03 13.53 -6.29
CA ALA A 166 -19.47 14.92 -6.48
C ALA A 166 -18.62 15.67 -7.52
N MET A 167 -17.29 15.48 -7.49
CA MET A 167 -16.39 16.06 -8.49
C MET A 167 -16.56 15.42 -9.89
N MET A 168 -16.75 14.10 -9.98
CA MET A 168 -17.07 13.46 -11.26
C MET A 168 -18.37 14.02 -11.87
N ALA A 169 -19.40 14.25 -11.05
CA ALA A 169 -20.69 14.76 -11.51
C ALA A 169 -20.58 16.24 -11.95
N SER A 170 -19.90 17.09 -11.18
CA SER A 170 -19.58 18.47 -11.59
C SER A 170 -18.76 18.57 -12.89
N MET A 171 -17.99 17.53 -13.22
CA MET A 171 -17.22 17.41 -14.48
C MET A 171 -17.98 16.68 -15.61
N GLY A 172 -19.23 16.25 -15.40
CA GLY A 172 -20.01 15.46 -16.37
C GLY A 172 -19.47 14.04 -16.62
N ALA A 173 -18.52 13.57 -15.82
CA ALA A 173 -17.89 12.25 -15.96
C ALA A 173 -18.78 11.10 -15.47
N VAL A 174 -19.73 11.39 -14.58
CA VAL A 174 -20.83 10.50 -14.16
C VAL A 174 -22.15 11.27 -14.16
N ASN A 175 -23.26 10.55 -14.16
CA ASN A 175 -24.60 11.09 -13.95
C ASN A 175 -25.48 10.01 -13.27
N GLU A 176 -26.78 10.27 -13.11
CA GLU A 176 -27.71 9.35 -12.43
C GLU A 176 -27.72 7.92 -13.00
N SER A 177 -27.50 7.77 -14.32
CA SER A 177 -27.45 6.48 -15.02
C SER A 177 -26.12 5.73 -14.89
N THR A 178 -25.05 6.37 -14.39
CA THR A 178 -23.79 5.67 -14.07
C THR A 178 -24.04 4.67 -12.94
N VAL A 179 -23.65 3.41 -13.18
CA VAL A 179 -23.95 2.30 -12.27
C VAL A 179 -22.94 2.24 -11.13
N VAL A 180 -23.44 2.23 -9.90
CA VAL A 180 -22.64 2.21 -8.66
C VAL A 180 -22.76 0.85 -7.99
N VAL A 181 -21.64 0.13 -7.96
CA VAL A 181 -21.50 -1.21 -7.37
C VAL A 181 -20.68 -1.12 -6.09
N THR A 182 -21.06 -1.85 -5.04
CA THR A 182 -20.21 -2.07 -3.87
C THR A 182 -19.89 -3.55 -3.67
N VAL A 183 -18.79 -3.83 -2.95
CA VAL A 183 -18.34 -5.19 -2.65
C VAL A 183 -18.11 -5.30 -1.15
N VAL A 184 -18.90 -6.15 -0.48
CA VAL A 184 -18.97 -6.25 0.98
C VAL A 184 -19.17 -7.71 1.45
N HIS A 185 -18.90 -8.00 2.71
CA HIS A 185 -19.29 -9.26 3.33
C HIS A 185 -20.81 -9.28 3.63
N ASP A 186 -21.42 -10.45 3.68
CA ASP A 186 -22.87 -10.60 3.92
C ASP A 186 -23.35 -9.91 5.20
N CYS A 187 -22.53 -9.91 6.27
CA CYS A 187 -22.85 -9.22 7.53
C CYS A 187 -22.74 -7.69 7.49
N GLN A 188 -22.22 -7.11 6.40
CA GLN A 188 -22.20 -5.66 6.17
C GLN A 188 -23.50 -5.17 5.49
N VAL A 189 -24.35 -6.10 5.04
CA VAL A 189 -25.72 -5.81 4.62
C VAL A 189 -26.57 -5.74 5.90
N VAL A 190 -26.98 -4.53 6.26
CA VAL A 190 -27.70 -4.20 7.50
C VAL A 190 -28.86 -3.27 7.18
N ASP A 191 -29.87 -3.19 8.03
CA ASP A 191 -30.87 -2.15 7.88
C ASP A 191 -30.26 -0.79 8.27
N ILE A 192 -30.29 0.18 7.36
CA ILE A 192 -29.75 1.53 7.56
C ILE A 192 -30.93 2.49 7.45
N PRO A 193 -31.28 3.22 8.53
CA PRO A 193 -32.33 4.21 8.49
C PRO A 193 -32.03 5.29 7.44
N GLU A 194 -33.01 5.60 6.59
CA GLU A 194 -32.85 6.49 5.43
C GLU A 194 -32.61 7.94 5.85
N GLU A 195 -33.11 8.34 7.02
CA GLU A 195 -32.90 9.67 7.63
C GLU A 195 -31.43 9.95 7.99
N LEU A 196 -30.56 8.93 8.03
CA LEU A 196 -29.12 9.12 8.17
C LEU A 196 -28.45 9.58 6.86
N MET A 197 -29.11 9.40 5.71
CA MET A 197 -28.58 9.71 4.38
C MET A 197 -28.85 11.18 4.04
N GLY A 198 -27.79 11.97 3.86
CA GLY A 198 -27.90 13.34 3.35
C GLY A 198 -27.69 13.38 1.84
N SER A 199 -28.09 14.49 1.21
CA SER A 199 -27.97 14.78 -0.24
C SER A 199 -26.55 14.77 -0.85
N HIS A 200 -25.56 14.33 -0.08
CA HIS A 200 -24.14 14.24 -0.44
C HIS A 200 -23.57 12.82 -0.30
N ASP A 201 -24.28 11.90 0.33
CA ASP A 201 -23.85 10.50 0.48
C ASP A 201 -24.13 9.74 -0.83
N LEU A 202 -23.14 9.02 -1.35
CA LEU A 202 -23.30 8.23 -2.57
C LEU A 202 -24.08 6.93 -2.30
N THR A 203 -25.24 6.77 -2.92
CA THR A 203 -26.06 5.54 -2.94
C THR A 203 -25.45 4.44 -3.82
N VAL A 204 -25.95 3.20 -3.74
CA VAL A 204 -25.48 2.07 -4.56
C VAL A 204 -26.63 1.36 -5.28
N ASP A 205 -26.45 1.02 -6.55
CA ASP A 205 -27.41 0.26 -7.37
C ASP A 205 -27.27 -1.26 -7.17
N TYR A 206 -26.04 -1.73 -6.92
CA TYR A 206 -25.71 -3.14 -6.75
C TYR A 206 -24.80 -3.41 -5.55
N ILE A 207 -25.12 -4.47 -4.80
CA ILE A 207 -24.33 -4.98 -3.68
C ILE A 207 -23.85 -6.40 -4.03
N LEU A 208 -22.53 -6.58 -4.10
CA LEU A 208 -21.89 -7.87 -4.34
C LEU A 208 -21.37 -8.45 -3.03
N THR A 209 -21.84 -9.65 -2.70
CA THR A 209 -21.41 -10.43 -1.53
C THR A 209 -20.85 -11.79 -1.98
N PRO A 210 -20.11 -12.52 -1.11
CA PRO A 210 -19.72 -13.90 -1.38
C PRO A 210 -20.92 -14.78 -1.80
N THR A 211 -22.04 -14.71 -1.08
CA THR A 211 -23.19 -15.60 -1.34
C THR A 211 -24.05 -15.14 -2.51
N ARG A 212 -24.34 -13.83 -2.63
CA ARG A 212 -25.36 -13.28 -3.54
C ARG A 212 -25.03 -11.93 -4.19
N VAL A 213 -25.73 -11.64 -5.28
CA VAL A 213 -25.88 -10.30 -5.86
C VAL A 213 -27.21 -9.73 -5.38
N ILE A 214 -27.25 -8.44 -5.05
CA ILE A 214 -28.47 -7.70 -4.71
C ILE A 214 -28.54 -6.48 -5.62
N LYS A 215 -29.67 -6.29 -6.32
CA LYS A 215 -30.04 -5.02 -6.97
C LYS A 215 -30.91 -4.25 -5.98
N THR A 216 -30.60 -2.97 -5.76
CA THR A 216 -31.18 -2.21 -4.63
C THR A 216 -32.43 -1.41 -5.00
N GLU A 217 -32.56 -1.08 -6.29
CA GLU A 217 -33.59 -0.18 -6.83
C GLU A 217 -33.75 1.12 -6.04
N CYS A 218 -32.63 1.66 -5.53
CA CYS A 218 -32.59 2.80 -4.61
C CYS A 218 -33.46 3.97 -5.09
N LYS A 219 -34.28 4.53 -4.19
CA LYS A 219 -35.15 5.69 -4.47
C LYS A 219 -34.53 7.02 -4.07
N LEU A 220 -33.40 7.00 -3.37
CA LEU A 220 -32.62 8.19 -3.02
C LEU A 220 -31.71 8.56 -4.21
N PRO A 221 -31.75 9.81 -4.70
CA PRO A 221 -30.96 10.23 -5.86
C PRO A 221 -29.47 10.26 -5.55
N LYS A 222 -28.63 10.04 -6.55
CA LYS A 222 -27.17 10.21 -6.42
C LYS A 222 -26.84 11.71 -6.30
N PRO A 223 -25.71 12.10 -5.67
CA PRO A 223 -25.31 13.51 -5.61
C PRO A 223 -25.01 14.08 -7.01
N GLN A 224 -25.64 15.19 -7.38
CA GLN A 224 -25.54 15.76 -8.75
C GLN A 224 -24.29 16.62 -9.00
N GLY A 225 -23.46 16.87 -7.98
CA GLY A 225 -22.30 17.77 -8.07
C GLY A 225 -21.74 18.12 -6.70
N ILE A 226 -20.81 19.07 -6.65
CA ILE A 226 -20.24 19.59 -5.41
C ILE A 226 -21.24 20.49 -4.68
N ILE A 227 -21.57 20.16 -3.44
CA ILE A 227 -22.39 21.01 -2.57
C ILE A 227 -21.45 21.91 -1.75
N TRP A 228 -21.13 23.09 -2.29
CA TRP A 228 -20.16 24.03 -1.71
C TRP A 228 -20.52 24.47 -0.28
N THR A 229 -21.81 24.58 0.04
CA THR A 229 -22.29 24.90 1.40
C THR A 229 -22.04 23.80 2.44
N LYS A 230 -21.59 22.60 2.03
CA LYS A 230 -21.08 21.51 2.90
C LYS A 230 -19.54 21.44 2.94
N LEU A 231 -18.86 22.41 2.35
CA LEU A 231 -17.40 22.54 2.33
C LEU A 231 -16.96 23.76 3.13
N ASP A 232 -15.98 23.55 4.00
CA ASP A 232 -15.27 24.59 4.74
C ASP A 232 -13.89 24.85 4.09
N ALA A 233 -13.22 25.93 4.49
CA ALA A 233 -11.89 26.28 3.98
C ALA A 233 -10.84 25.18 4.26
N GLU A 234 -10.97 24.44 5.37
CA GLU A 234 -10.02 23.38 5.73
C GLU A 234 -10.09 22.19 4.75
N LYS A 235 -11.28 21.82 4.28
CA LYS A 235 -11.46 20.83 3.21
C LYS A 235 -10.86 21.30 1.88
N LEU A 236 -10.98 22.58 1.54
CA LEU A 236 -10.36 23.16 0.33
C LEU A 236 -8.81 23.13 0.37
N GLU A 237 -8.19 23.32 1.53
CA GLU A 237 -6.74 23.13 1.68
C GLU A 237 -6.33 21.64 1.68
N LYS A 238 -7.12 20.78 2.33
CA LYS A 238 -6.87 19.33 2.36
C LYS A 238 -6.97 18.68 0.98
N ILE A 239 -7.80 19.24 0.09
CA ILE A 239 -8.14 18.72 -1.23
C ILE A 239 -7.95 19.83 -2.30
N PRO A 240 -6.70 20.11 -2.74
CA PRO A 240 -6.41 21.27 -3.61
C PRO A 240 -7.13 21.29 -4.96
N ILE A 241 -7.61 20.14 -5.44
CA ILE A 241 -8.37 20.04 -6.69
C ILE A 241 -9.72 20.79 -6.61
N LEU A 242 -10.30 20.92 -5.41
CA LEU A 242 -11.52 21.67 -5.19
C LEU A 242 -11.34 23.17 -5.49
N LYS A 243 -10.15 23.75 -5.27
CA LYS A 243 -9.90 25.16 -5.61
C LYS A 243 -10.04 25.41 -7.12
N LYS A 244 -9.62 24.45 -7.95
CA LYS A 244 -9.79 24.52 -9.42
C LYS A 244 -11.25 24.33 -9.84
N LEU A 245 -11.93 23.33 -9.28
CA LEU A 245 -13.33 23.06 -9.58
C LEU A 245 -14.25 24.21 -9.14
N ARG A 246 -13.95 24.86 -8.01
CA ARG A 246 -14.65 26.06 -7.54
C ARG A 246 -14.57 27.19 -8.55
N ALA A 247 -13.35 27.53 -9.01
CA ALA A 247 -13.15 28.59 -10.00
C ALA A 247 -13.85 28.29 -11.35
N LEU A 248 -13.88 27.02 -11.78
CA LEU A 248 -14.60 26.61 -12.99
C LEU A 248 -16.12 26.70 -12.84
N GLU A 249 -16.67 26.33 -11.68
CA GLU A 249 -18.11 26.44 -11.42
C GLU A 249 -18.56 27.89 -11.19
N GLU A 250 -17.71 28.72 -10.60
CA GLU A 250 -17.87 30.18 -10.44
C GLU A 250 -17.88 30.87 -11.81
N GLN A 251 -16.94 30.51 -12.71
CA GLN A 251 -16.92 30.97 -14.11
C GLN A 251 -18.15 30.49 -14.91
N ALA A 252 -18.73 29.35 -14.54
CA ALA A 252 -19.99 28.85 -15.10
C ALA A 252 -21.25 29.44 -14.43
N GLY A 253 -21.11 30.43 -13.55
CA GLY A 253 -22.23 31.12 -12.89
C GLY A 253 -22.97 30.32 -11.82
N LYS A 254 -22.38 29.23 -11.29
CA LYS A 254 -22.96 28.47 -10.18
C LYS A 254 -22.68 29.16 -8.84
N ASP A 255 -23.56 28.95 -7.86
CA ASP A 255 -23.25 29.30 -6.46
C ASP A 255 -22.13 28.40 -5.91
N VAL A 256 -21.03 29.05 -5.52
CA VAL A 256 -19.84 28.43 -4.94
C VAL A 256 -19.62 28.84 -3.48
N THR A 257 -20.65 29.33 -2.81
CA THR A 257 -20.60 29.77 -1.40
C THR A 257 -20.21 28.61 -0.47
N LEU A 258 -19.20 28.83 0.36
CA LEU A 258 -18.71 27.85 1.33
C LEU A 258 -19.57 27.83 2.60
N GLY A 259 -19.60 26.68 3.28
CA GLY A 259 -20.19 26.56 4.61
C GLY A 259 -19.43 27.39 5.64
N THR A 260 -20.16 28.15 6.46
CA THR A 260 -19.60 28.98 7.54
C THR A 260 -19.22 28.19 8.79
N GLN A 261 -19.72 26.96 8.92
CA GLN A 261 -19.37 26.05 10.00
C GLN A 261 -18.21 25.15 9.57
N SER A 262 -17.17 25.04 10.41
CA SER A 262 -16.24 23.92 10.31
C SER A 262 -17.01 22.62 10.56
N HIS A 263 -16.98 21.71 9.59
CA HIS A 263 -17.66 20.42 9.78
C HIS A 263 -16.82 19.53 10.69
N THR A 264 -17.05 19.67 12.00
CA THR A 264 -16.53 18.77 13.04
C THR A 264 -16.71 17.32 12.58
N ALA A 265 -15.60 16.61 12.37
CA ALA A 265 -15.63 15.22 11.98
C ALA A 265 -16.46 14.42 13.00
N GLU A 266 -17.34 13.52 12.53
CA GLU A 266 -18.28 12.78 13.38
C GLU A 266 -17.58 12.29 14.68
N PRO A 267 -18.15 12.50 15.88
CA PRO A 267 -17.40 12.71 17.12
C PRO A 267 -16.48 11.58 17.62
N GLY A 268 -16.43 10.42 16.95
CA GLY A 268 -15.43 9.37 17.18
C GLY A 268 -14.21 9.40 16.25
N LEU A 269 -14.15 10.29 15.24
CA LEU A 269 -13.01 10.40 14.31
C LEU A 269 -11.76 11.08 14.89
N GLN A 270 -11.85 11.68 16.08
CA GLN A 270 -10.67 12.12 16.83
C GLN A 270 -9.83 10.89 17.21
N THR A 271 -8.53 10.91 16.90
CA THR A 271 -7.63 9.76 17.10
C THR A 271 -7.21 9.60 18.57
N ASN A 272 -8.17 9.34 19.44
CA ASN A 272 -7.96 8.87 20.81
C ASN A 272 -7.41 7.45 20.79
N LEU A 273 -6.11 7.34 20.47
CA LEU A 273 -5.30 6.14 20.67
C LEU A 273 -5.41 5.75 22.15
N PRO A 274 -6.02 4.59 22.49
CA PRO A 274 -6.03 4.14 23.86
C PRO A 274 -4.58 3.92 24.29
N LYS A 275 -4.14 4.60 25.36
CA LYS A 275 -2.84 4.34 25.99
C LYS A 275 -2.84 2.88 26.46
N ARG A 276 -2.36 1.97 25.61
CA ARG A 276 -2.17 0.55 25.96
C ARG A 276 -1.25 0.48 27.15
N GLN A 277 -1.82 0.29 28.35
CA GLN A 277 -1.06 -0.15 29.51
C GLN A 277 -0.26 -1.40 29.08
N PRO A 278 1.05 -1.46 29.35
CA PRO A 278 1.85 -2.60 28.95
C PRO A 278 1.34 -3.83 29.72
N ARG A 279 0.75 -4.79 29.02
CA ARG A 279 0.40 -6.10 29.59
C ARG A 279 1.66 -6.69 30.23
N ARG A 280 1.71 -6.69 31.56
CA ARG A 280 2.78 -7.36 32.32
C ARG A 280 2.79 -8.81 31.85
N ARG A 281 3.91 -9.26 31.26
CA ARG A 281 4.15 -10.69 31.07
C ARG A 281 4.18 -11.33 32.47
N PRO A 282 3.59 -12.51 32.68
CA PRO A 282 3.84 -13.28 33.89
C PRO A 282 5.35 -13.44 34.06
N ARG A 283 5.89 -13.09 35.24
CA ARG A 283 7.25 -13.48 35.58
C ARG A 283 7.27 -15.00 35.70
N ARG A 284 8.25 -15.64 35.06
CA ARG A 284 8.59 -17.03 35.34
C ARG A 284 9.25 -17.02 36.73
N ASN A 285 8.56 -17.54 37.75
CA ASN A 285 9.19 -17.67 39.07
C ASN A 285 10.32 -18.68 38.97
N THR A 286 11.53 -18.22 39.24
CA THR A 286 12.59 -19.08 39.76
C THR A 286 12.50 -18.94 41.28
N GLN A 287 12.03 -19.99 41.95
CA GLN A 287 12.22 -20.16 43.39
C GLN A 287 13.08 -21.40 43.57
N GLN A 288 14.03 -21.31 44.49
CA GLN A 288 14.94 -22.39 44.84
C GLN A 288 14.25 -23.37 45.78
N ASP A 289 14.72 -24.60 45.75
CA ASP A 289 14.30 -25.68 46.62
C ASP A 289 14.84 -25.46 48.05
N THR A 290 13.96 -25.60 49.04
CA THR A 290 14.31 -26.05 50.40
C THR A 290 13.18 -26.95 50.90
N GLU A 291 13.54 -27.96 51.67
CA GLU A 291 12.74 -29.18 51.89
C GLU A 291 11.70 -29.04 53.02
N GLY A 292 10.68 -29.91 53.03
CA GLY A 292 9.66 -29.93 54.08
C GLY A 292 8.42 -30.80 53.76
N GLU A 293 8.34 -31.94 54.43
CA GLU A 293 7.24 -32.93 54.53
C GLU A 293 5.84 -32.30 54.85
N THR A 294 4.67 -32.94 54.67
CA THR A 294 4.30 -34.37 54.45
C THR A 294 2.88 -34.49 53.82
N SER A 295 2.56 -35.64 53.21
CA SER A 295 1.19 -36.24 53.05
C SER A 295 0.11 -35.45 52.25
N GLN A 296 -0.90 -36.06 51.60
CA GLN A 296 -1.27 -37.48 51.41
C GLN A 296 -2.06 -37.66 50.07
N GLU A 297 -2.15 -38.91 49.62
CA GLU A 297 -3.13 -39.56 48.69
C GLU A 297 -4.33 -38.72 48.15
N SER A 298 -4.80 -38.82 46.90
CA SER A 298 -4.74 -39.86 45.83
C SER A 298 -5.17 -39.24 44.46
N TRP A 299 -5.58 -39.88 43.35
CA TRP A 299 -5.88 -41.28 42.93
C TRP A 299 -5.85 -41.38 41.37
N GLN A 300 -5.55 -42.58 40.85
CA GLN A 300 -5.99 -43.20 39.57
C GLN A 300 -5.46 -42.72 38.19
N GLU A 301 -5.15 -43.72 37.36
CA GLU A 301 -4.58 -43.61 36.01
C GLU A 301 -5.64 -43.55 34.89
N LYS A 302 -5.21 -43.09 33.69
CA LYS A 302 -5.56 -43.79 32.45
C LYS A 302 -4.45 -43.66 31.40
N LYS A 303 -3.81 -44.79 31.06
CA LYS A 303 -2.88 -44.90 29.92
C LYS A 303 -3.66 -44.94 28.61
N GLY A 304 -3.08 -44.41 27.53
CA GLY A 304 -3.69 -44.38 26.20
C GLY A 304 -2.71 -43.95 25.11
N GLU A 305 -1.84 -44.89 24.71
CA GLU A 305 -1.02 -44.94 23.49
C GLU A 305 -0.06 -43.78 23.16
N ALA A 306 1.11 -44.12 22.60
CA ALA A 306 2.13 -43.18 22.14
C ALA A 306 2.48 -43.45 20.67
N ASP A 307 2.40 -42.44 19.80
CA ASP A 307 2.95 -42.51 18.43
C ASP A 307 4.15 -41.55 18.30
N GLN A 308 5.37 -42.12 18.30
CA GLN A 308 6.60 -41.37 18.09
C GLN A 308 6.92 -41.26 16.60
N LYS A 309 6.55 -40.15 15.95
CA LYS A 309 7.06 -39.79 14.61
C LYS A 309 7.66 -38.39 14.57
N ALA A 310 8.99 -38.35 14.64
CA ALA A 310 9.77 -37.13 14.49
C ALA A 310 9.59 -36.53 13.07
N ARG A 311 9.16 -35.26 12.98
CA ARG A 311 9.16 -34.49 11.72
C ARG A 311 10.43 -33.66 11.60
N GLN A 312 11.45 -34.26 10.98
CA GLN A 312 12.61 -33.51 10.47
C GLN A 312 12.17 -32.53 9.37
N GLN A 313 12.79 -31.34 9.31
CA GLN A 313 12.52 -30.36 8.25
C GLN A 313 13.32 -30.70 6.98
N PRO A 314 12.70 -30.78 5.79
CA PRO A 314 13.45 -30.94 4.54
C PRO A 314 14.32 -29.71 4.24
N ALA A 315 15.62 -29.91 4.08
CA ALA A 315 16.55 -28.85 3.69
C ALA A 315 16.28 -28.35 2.26
N ARG A 316 16.44 -27.05 2.04
CA ARG A 316 16.09 -26.37 0.79
C ARG A 316 17.17 -26.57 -0.28
N VAL A 317 17.11 -27.68 -1.03
CA VAL A 317 18.12 -28.04 -2.04
C VAL A 317 18.22 -27.00 -3.16
N ARG A 318 19.45 -26.58 -3.43
CA ARG A 318 19.85 -25.59 -4.44
C ARG A 318 20.19 -26.31 -5.74
N LYS A 319 19.34 -26.19 -6.77
CA LYS A 319 19.60 -26.76 -8.10
C LYS A 319 20.48 -25.82 -8.92
N GLU A 320 21.70 -26.25 -9.25
CA GLU A 320 22.61 -25.54 -10.16
C GLU A 320 22.61 -26.17 -11.56
N SER A 321 23.02 -25.39 -12.57
CA SER A 321 22.84 -25.72 -13.98
C SER A 321 24.07 -26.40 -14.59
N ARG A 322 23.87 -27.59 -15.18
CA ARG A 322 24.69 -28.31 -16.18
C ARG A 322 23.85 -29.51 -16.66
N GLY A 323 23.90 -29.93 -17.93
CA GLY A 323 24.53 -29.36 -19.12
C GLY A 323 24.34 -30.28 -20.33
N SER A 324 24.40 -29.72 -21.54
CA SER A 324 24.67 -30.39 -22.84
C SER A 324 24.32 -31.89 -23.01
N GLY A 325 23.26 -32.16 -23.78
CA GLY A 325 23.09 -33.41 -24.53
C GLY A 325 22.83 -33.10 -26.00
N LYS A 326 23.58 -33.72 -26.92
CA LYS A 326 23.33 -33.67 -28.37
C LYS A 326 22.35 -34.77 -28.78
N GLY A 327 21.62 -34.53 -29.86
CA GLY A 327 20.96 -35.53 -30.68
C GLY A 327 20.65 -34.90 -32.04
N GLU A 328 21.22 -35.47 -33.11
CA GLU A 328 20.72 -35.29 -34.49
C GLU A 328 19.39 -36.12 -34.63
N GLU A 329 18.53 -36.03 -35.64
CA GLU A 329 18.72 -35.96 -37.11
C GLU A 329 17.56 -35.22 -37.85
N GLU A 330 17.73 -35.08 -39.19
CA GLU A 330 16.75 -34.91 -40.32
C GLU A 330 15.30 -34.42 -40.05
N GLY A 331 14.65 -33.53 -40.82
CA GLY A 331 14.83 -32.88 -42.14
C GLY A 331 13.71 -31.82 -42.29
N GLU A 332 13.44 -31.10 -43.39
CA GLU A 332 13.84 -31.15 -44.80
C GLU A 332 13.97 -29.70 -45.39
N ALA A 333 13.96 -29.49 -46.71
CA ALA A 333 14.42 -28.23 -47.34
C ALA A 333 13.37 -27.09 -47.51
N GLY A 334 13.82 -25.82 -47.51
CA GLY A 334 12.94 -24.63 -47.56
C GLY A 334 13.55 -23.31 -48.07
N LYS A 335 14.31 -23.35 -49.19
CA LYS A 335 14.87 -22.26 -50.04
C LYS A 335 15.12 -20.83 -49.47
N VAL A 336 16.36 -20.38 -49.68
CA VAL A 336 16.90 -19.01 -49.44
C VAL A 336 16.41 -17.97 -50.44
N VAL A 337 16.16 -16.73 -49.98
CA VAL A 337 16.43 -15.49 -50.76
C VAL A 337 17.26 -14.52 -49.91
N LYS A 338 18.28 -13.88 -50.49
CA LYS A 338 19.17 -12.91 -49.82
C LYS A 338 18.85 -11.48 -50.25
N GLY A 339 18.71 -10.56 -49.29
CA GLY A 339 18.80 -9.11 -49.50
C GLY A 339 19.98 -8.53 -48.72
N ARG A 340 20.90 -7.81 -49.38
CA ARG A 340 22.12 -7.25 -48.76
C ARG A 340 21.98 -5.75 -48.47
N SER A 341 22.35 -5.38 -47.24
CA SER A 341 23.12 -4.18 -46.84
C SER A 341 22.97 -2.86 -47.62
N ARG A 342 22.66 -1.78 -46.90
CA ARG A 342 23.26 -0.46 -47.16
C ARG A 342 23.54 0.29 -45.86
N ARG A 343 24.80 0.74 -45.70
CA ARG A 343 25.20 1.79 -44.73
C ARG A 343 25.25 3.13 -45.46
N ARG A 344 24.66 4.17 -44.88
CA ARG A 344 25.16 5.56 -44.85
C ARG A 344 24.78 6.10 -43.46
N MET A 345 25.70 6.53 -42.60
CA MET A 345 26.70 7.61 -42.70
C MET A 345 26.08 8.99 -42.38
N LYS A 346 26.86 9.83 -41.71
CA LYS A 346 26.45 10.89 -40.79
C LYS A 346 26.82 12.25 -41.37
N GLU A 347 25.90 13.20 -41.35
CA GLU A 347 26.18 14.63 -41.50
C GLU A 347 25.64 15.38 -40.27
N GLN A 348 26.17 16.58 -40.02
CA GLN A 348 25.80 17.45 -38.90
C GLN A 348 25.58 18.86 -39.43
N GLY A 349 24.44 19.46 -39.09
CA GLY A 349 24.07 20.85 -39.33
C GLY A 349 23.07 21.26 -38.24
N PRO A 350 23.02 22.53 -37.80
CA PRO A 350 22.59 22.82 -36.42
C PRO A 350 21.21 23.49 -36.31
N GLU A 351 20.88 23.74 -35.04
CA GLU A 351 19.95 24.75 -34.49
C GLU A 351 18.48 24.38 -34.14
N GLU A 352 18.16 24.90 -32.95
CA GLU A 352 16.92 25.16 -32.22
C GLU A 352 15.64 24.35 -32.45
N GLY A 353 15.21 23.67 -31.38
CA GLY A 353 13.92 22.99 -31.26
C GLY A 353 13.63 22.60 -29.81
N GLY A 354 13.23 23.56 -28.98
CA GLY A 354 12.99 23.34 -27.55
C GLY A 354 11.80 22.41 -27.28
N SER A 355 12.06 21.17 -26.87
CA SER A 355 11.03 20.19 -26.50
C SER A 355 11.40 19.47 -25.20
N GLU A 356 10.69 19.80 -24.11
CA GLU A 356 10.89 19.19 -22.79
C GLU A 356 10.34 17.75 -22.74
N THR A 357 11.09 16.82 -23.32
CA THR A 357 10.83 15.40 -23.14
C THR A 357 11.09 15.01 -21.68
N VAL A 358 10.02 14.73 -20.93
CA VAL A 358 10.08 14.30 -19.52
C VAL A 358 10.76 12.93 -19.43
N SER A 359 12.09 12.97 -19.37
CA SER A 359 12.93 11.78 -19.41
C SER A 359 12.69 10.90 -18.18
N GLN A 360 12.57 9.60 -18.42
CA GLN A 360 12.46 8.59 -17.36
C GLN A 360 13.66 8.74 -16.41
N ARG A 361 13.40 9.11 -15.15
CA ARG A 361 14.44 9.16 -14.11
C ARG A 361 14.91 7.75 -13.75
N LYS A 362 15.76 7.18 -14.62
CA LYS A 362 16.72 6.13 -14.27
C LYS A 362 17.46 6.61 -13.02
N LEU A 363 17.55 5.74 -12.01
CA LEU A 363 18.34 6.04 -10.82
C LEU A 363 19.80 6.34 -11.24
N PRO A 364 20.46 7.35 -10.64
CA PRO A 364 21.89 7.57 -10.82
C PRO A 364 22.68 6.27 -10.57
N GLN A 365 23.72 6.04 -11.38
CA GLN A 365 24.46 4.76 -11.37
C GLN A 365 25.19 4.54 -10.02
N SER A 366 25.70 5.64 -9.44
CA SER A 366 26.10 5.78 -8.05
C SER A 366 24.98 6.39 -7.21
N VAL A 367 24.81 5.92 -5.97
CA VAL A 367 24.05 6.60 -4.92
C VAL A 367 24.85 6.48 -3.62
N THR A 368 24.82 7.52 -2.80
CA THR A 368 25.47 7.53 -1.48
C THR A 368 24.41 7.22 -0.42
N THR A 369 24.62 6.17 0.36
CA THR A 369 23.64 5.69 1.34
C THR A 369 24.07 6.06 2.77
N VAL A 370 23.23 6.78 3.50
CA VAL A 370 23.36 6.98 4.96
C VAL A 370 22.59 5.86 5.67
N TYR A 371 23.21 5.25 6.67
CA TYR A 371 22.60 4.32 7.59
C TYR A 371 22.00 5.07 8.78
N LEU A 372 20.79 4.68 9.18
CA LEU A 372 20.19 5.08 10.45
C LEU A 372 20.00 3.84 11.34
N GLY A 373 20.69 3.80 12.47
CA GLY A 373 20.53 2.82 13.56
C GLY A 373 19.73 3.37 14.74
N GLY A 374 19.49 2.52 15.75
CA GLY A 374 18.82 2.89 17.01
C GLY A 374 17.31 3.08 16.91
N ILE A 375 16.67 2.74 15.79
CA ILE A 375 15.24 3.04 15.55
C ILE A 375 14.33 2.25 16.52
N PRO A 376 13.55 2.92 17.39
CA PRO A 376 12.69 2.25 18.37
C PRO A 376 11.63 1.36 17.73
N ALA A 377 11.29 0.25 18.40
CA ALA A 377 10.27 -0.71 17.93
C ALA A 377 8.89 -0.09 17.65
N GLY A 378 8.56 1.01 18.31
CA GLY A 378 7.30 1.75 18.13
C GLY A 378 7.35 2.91 17.13
N LEU A 379 8.54 3.38 16.72
CA LEU A 379 8.67 4.53 15.83
C LEU A 379 8.12 4.18 14.44
N ARG A 380 7.25 5.01 13.89
CA ARG A 380 6.70 4.76 12.54
C ARG A 380 7.57 5.40 11.47
N VAL A 381 7.62 4.76 10.30
CA VAL A 381 8.26 5.33 9.09
C VAL A 381 7.68 6.70 8.69
N SER A 382 6.45 7.00 9.09
CA SER A 382 5.83 8.33 8.93
C SER A 382 6.45 9.40 9.83
N GLU A 383 6.79 9.06 11.08
CA GLU A 383 7.43 9.97 12.05
C GLU A 383 8.86 10.29 11.60
N LEU A 384 9.63 9.27 11.21
CA LEU A 384 10.95 9.50 10.61
C LEU A 384 10.86 10.38 9.35
N LYS A 385 9.85 10.18 8.48
CA LYS A 385 9.62 11.02 7.30
C LYS A 385 9.10 12.44 7.62
N VAL A 386 8.75 12.75 8.85
CA VAL A 386 8.51 14.13 9.32
C VAL A 386 9.84 14.73 9.72
N ALA A 387 10.55 14.10 10.65
CA ALA A 387 11.86 14.55 11.15
C ALA A 387 12.91 14.77 10.03
N LEU A 388 13.00 13.86 9.05
CA LEU A 388 13.92 13.99 7.91
C LEU A 388 13.62 15.21 7.02
N ARG A 389 12.37 15.70 6.98
CA ARG A 389 12.02 16.92 6.23
C ARG A 389 12.27 18.18 7.04
N GLU A 390 11.99 18.14 8.34
CA GLU A 390 12.27 19.23 9.28
C GLU A 390 13.78 19.50 9.38
N ARG A 391 14.60 18.45 9.40
CA ARG A 391 16.07 18.51 9.33
C ARG A 391 16.62 18.73 7.90
N LYS A 392 15.78 18.97 6.89
CA LYS A 392 16.14 19.10 5.46
C LYS A 392 16.85 17.88 4.83
N ALA A 393 17.11 16.82 5.59
CA ALA A 393 17.81 15.59 5.21
C ALA A 393 16.93 14.55 4.47
N ALA A 394 16.03 14.97 3.57
CA ALA A 394 15.09 14.08 2.90
C ALA A 394 15.74 13.32 1.70
N PRO A 395 15.86 11.97 1.72
CA PRO A 395 16.51 11.22 0.65
C PRO A 395 15.61 10.99 -0.57
N LEU A 396 16.23 10.65 -1.71
CA LEU A 396 15.52 10.15 -2.89
C LEU A 396 14.81 8.81 -2.62
N ARG A 397 15.41 7.96 -1.77
CA ARG A 397 14.81 6.70 -1.35
C ARG A 397 15.09 6.43 0.13
N LEU A 398 14.06 5.99 0.83
CA LEU A 398 14.13 5.54 2.22
C LEU A 398 13.75 4.05 2.27
N THR A 399 14.72 3.19 2.56
CA THR A 399 14.53 1.76 2.76
C THR A 399 14.38 1.47 4.25
N TRP A 400 13.15 1.30 4.72
CA TRP A 400 12.81 1.12 6.13
C TRP A 400 12.90 -0.35 6.57
N GLN A 401 13.59 -0.62 7.68
CA GLN A 401 13.72 -1.95 8.28
C GLN A 401 13.50 -1.89 9.81
N GLY A 402 12.39 -1.29 10.25
CA GLY A 402 12.10 -1.08 11.68
C GLY A 402 12.08 -2.35 12.56
N ALA A 403 11.79 -3.53 11.98
CA ALA A 403 11.91 -4.82 12.67
C ALA A 403 13.38 -5.26 12.92
N GLN A 404 14.34 -4.53 12.36
CA GLN A 404 15.79 -4.66 12.55
C GLN A 404 16.38 -3.34 13.12
N HIS A 405 15.53 -2.47 13.68
CA HIS A 405 15.91 -1.20 14.32
C HIS A 405 16.76 -0.26 13.45
N ARG A 406 16.58 -0.32 12.12
CA ARG A 406 17.37 0.46 11.16
C ARG A 406 16.62 0.93 9.92
N ALA A 407 17.19 1.91 9.24
CA ALA A 407 16.80 2.36 7.91
C ALA A 407 18.04 2.74 7.07
N PHE A 408 17.84 2.86 5.76
CA PHE A 408 18.86 3.32 4.82
C PHE A 408 18.27 4.46 3.98
N LEU A 409 19.03 5.55 3.83
CA LEU A 409 18.66 6.77 3.13
C LEU A 409 19.58 6.95 1.92
N ASP A 410 19.05 6.81 0.71
CA ASP A 410 19.84 6.92 -0.53
C ASP A 410 19.75 8.33 -1.11
N TYR A 411 20.90 8.97 -1.32
CA TYR A 411 21.07 10.29 -1.92
C TYR A 411 21.80 10.18 -3.28
N SER A 412 21.60 11.14 -4.17
CA SER A 412 22.21 11.18 -5.51
C SER A 412 23.66 11.62 -5.51
N ASP A 413 24.12 12.24 -4.43
CA ASP A 413 25.38 12.97 -4.34
C ASP A 413 26.01 12.73 -2.95
N PRO A 414 27.32 12.42 -2.84
CA PRO A 414 28.03 12.40 -1.56
C PRO A 414 27.82 13.67 -0.71
N GLN A 415 27.92 14.88 -1.28
CA GLN A 415 27.82 16.13 -0.51
C GLN A 415 26.46 16.28 0.17
N VAL A 416 25.39 15.83 -0.49
CA VAL A 416 24.03 15.85 0.08
C VAL A 416 23.86 14.75 1.14
N ALA A 417 24.55 13.62 1.01
CA ALA A 417 24.58 12.58 2.04
C ALA A 417 25.35 13.03 3.29
N ASP A 418 26.45 13.77 3.12
CA ASP A 418 27.27 14.30 4.21
C ASP A 418 26.53 15.42 4.98
N GLN A 419 25.94 16.38 4.26
CA GLN A 419 25.04 17.39 4.85
C GLN A 419 23.85 16.75 5.58
N ALA A 420 23.27 15.68 5.01
CA ALA A 420 22.22 14.93 5.67
C ALA A 420 22.72 14.20 6.93
N LEU A 421 23.95 13.67 6.92
CA LEU A 421 24.54 13.02 8.08
C LEU A 421 24.76 14.03 9.22
N GLU A 422 25.34 15.20 8.94
CA GLU A 422 25.48 16.30 9.91
C GLU A 422 24.12 16.73 10.50
N ALA A 423 23.12 16.99 9.65
CA ALA A 423 21.79 17.40 10.08
C ALA A 423 21.03 16.36 10.94
N LEU A 424 21.48 15.10 10.90
CA LEU A 424 20.92 13.96 11.64
C LEU A 424 21.76 13.53 12.86
N GLN A 425 22.93 14.14 13.10
CA GLN A 425 23.65 13.97 14.36
C GLN A 425 22.79 14.47 15.53
N GLY A 426 22.77 13.69 16.62
CA GLY A 426 21.95 14.00 17.81
C GLY A 426 20.44 13.98 17.58
N LEU A 427 19.93 13.36 16.50
CA LEU A 427 18.48 13.28 16.26
C LEU A 427 17.79 12.35 17.27
N CYS A 428 17.13 12.95 18.26
CA CYS A 428 16.29 12.25 19.22
C CYS A 428 14.81 12.25 18.78
N LEU A 429 14.19 11.08 18.70
CA LEU A 429 12.74 10.93 18.44
C LEU A 429 12.08 10.13 19.57
N ASN A 430 11.00 10.68 20.13
CA ASN A 430 10.27 10.09 21.26
C ASN A 430 11.17 9.71 22.46
N GLY A 431 12.22 10.50 22.73
CA GLY A 431 13.19 10.24 23.80
C GLY A 431 14.33 9.26 23.44
N HIS A 432 14.40 8.79 22.19
CA HIS A 432 15.44 7.87 21.74
C HIS A 432 16.34 8.51 20.68
N SER A 433 17.65 8.51 20.94
CA SER A 433 18.67 8.97 19.99
C SER A 433 18.83 7.99 18.83
N LEU A 434 18.82 8.49 17.59
CA LEU A 434 19.18 7.73 16.39
C LEU A 434 20.67 7.86 16.08
N GLN A 435 21.23 6.84 15.44
CA GLN A 435 22.64 6.79 15.03
C GLN A 435 22.74 7.00 13.52
N ALA A 436 23.35 8.09 13.06
CA ALA A 436 23.57 8.37 11.63
C ALA A 436 25.03 8.10 11.25
N GLU A 437 25.26 7.18 10.31
CA GLU A 437 26.59 6.79 9.84
C GLU A 437 26.61 6.60 8.30
N PRO A 438 27.76 6.73 7.62
CA PRO A 438 27.89 6.31 6.22
C PRO A 438 27.69 4.79 6.10
N ALA A 439 26.82 4.33 5.19
CA ALA A 439 26.53 2.91 5.08
C ALA A 439 27.71 2.13 4.45
N LYS A 440 28.33 1.24 5.24
CA LYS A 440 29.39 0.32 4.79
C LYS A 440 28.90 -0.49 3.57
N SER A 441 29.70 -0.50 2.50
CA SER A 441 29.24 -0.66 1.12
C SER A 441 28.65 -2.04 0.75
N GLN A 442 27.33 -2.20 0.87
CA GLN A 442 26.61 -3.40 0.41
C GLN A 442 26.36 -3.43 -1.11
N ARG A 443 27.43 -3.49 -1.92
CA ARG A 443 27.35 -3.81 -3.37
C ARG A 443 28.34 -4.88 -3.84
N GLY A 444 28.40 -5.99 -3.11
CA GLY A 444 28.93 -7.26 -3.64
C GLY A 444 27.90 -7.99 -4.50
N HIS A 445 27.76 -7.63 -5.79
CA HIS A 445 26.97 -8.44 -6.73
C HIS A 445 27.62 -9.82 -6.91
N LYS A 446 26.81 -10.89 -6.95
CA LYS A 446 27.28 -12.23 -7.33
C LYS A 446 27.76 -12.22 -8.80
N ARG A 447 29.07 -12.07 -9.03
CA ARG A 447 29.70 -12.49 -10.29
C ARG A 447 30.03 -13.98 -10.22
N SER A 448 29.76 -14.69 -11.30
CA SER A 448 30.01 -16.11 -11.47
C SER A 448 31.50 -16.38 -11.70
N GLY A 449 32.08 -17.22 -10.84
CA GLY A 449 33.25 -18.08 -11.09
C GLY A 449 34.37 -17.59 -12.00
N GLN A 450 35.47 -17.14 -11.40
CA GLN A 450 36.80 -17.62 -11.79
C GLN A 450 37.56 -18.06 -10.52
N ARG A 451 38.14 -19.27 -10.58
CA ARG A 451 38.79 -19.94 -9.44
C ARG A 451 40.28 -20.07 -9.75
N GLN A 452 41.05 -19.02 -9.44
CA GLN A 452 42.51 -19.11 -9.43
C GLN A 452 42.98 -19.71 -8.09
N LYS A 453 44.02 -20.55 -8.15
CA LYS A 453 44.65 -21.15 -6.96
C LYS A 453 45.55 -20.12 -6.28
N PRO A 454 45.68 -20.13 -4.93
CA PRO A 454 46.90 -19.65 -4.29
C PRO A 454 48.07 -20.58 -4.67
N SER A 455 49.19 -20.01 -5.11
CA SER A 455 50.50 -20.68 -5.08
C SER A 455 51.20 -20.39 -3.74
N ALA A 456 52.16 -21.23 -3.36
CA ALA A 456 52.85 -21.13 -2.08
C ALA A 456 54.13 -20.27 -2.13
N ALA A 457 54.57 -19.84 -0.95
CA ALA A 457 55.93 -19.41 -0.56
C ALA A 457 56.56 -18.19 -1.24
N ALA A 458 57.02 -17.24 -0.40
CA ALA A 458 58.45 -16.99 -0.15
C ALA A 458 58.65 -16.04 1.05
N GLU A 459 59.71 -16.25 1.84
CA GLU A 459 60.17 -15.33 2.89
C GLU A 459 61.54 -14.72 2.54
N SER A 460 61.69 -13.40 2.68
CA SER A 460 63.00 -12.69 2.81
C SER A 460 62.78 -11.16 2.82
N LYS A 461 63.58 -10.30 3.48
CA LYS A 461 64.39 -10.36 4.73
C LYS A 461 65.02 -8.96 4.92
N THR A 462 64.97 -8.37 6.13
CA THR A 462 65.95 -7.37 6.67
C THR A 462 66.17 -6.01 5.93
N PRO A 463 66.92 -5.01 6.47
CA PRO A 463 67.10 -4.53 7.86
C PRO A 463 66.88 -2.96 7.96
N PRO A 464 67.62 -2.14 8.76
CA PRO A 464 67.29 -1.82 10.16
C PRO A 464 67.26 -0.30 10.51
N THR A 465 66.74 0.06 11.71
CA THR A 465 67.19 1.13 12.65
C THR A 465 66.12 1.32 13.76
N GLY A 466 66.42 1.79 14.98
CA GLY A 466 67.73 2.01 15.60
C GLY A 466 67.77 3.07 16.71
N SER A 467 67.21 2.82 17.90
CA SER A 467 67.46 3.63 19.11
C SER A 467 67.28 2.82 20.40
N LYS A 468 67.85 3.29 21.52
CA LYS A 468 67.87 2.64 22.84
C LYS A 468 67.19 3.49 23.92
N SER A 469 66.72 2.85 24.98
CA SER A 469 66.81 3.37 26.35
C SER A 469 66.69 2.21 27.36
N ASP A 470 67.77 1.96 28.11
CA ASP A 470 67.80 0.98 29.21
C ASP A 470 67.25 1.59 30.51
N THR A 471 66.55 0.78 31.32
CA THR A 471 66.62 0.85 32.79
C THR A 471 66.18 -0.49 33.39
N ALA A 472 66.71 -0.83 34.57
CA ALA A 472 66.62 -2.18 35.12
C ALA A 472 65.64 -2.32 36.31
N LYS A 473 65.51 -3.59 36.75
CA LYS A 473 65.32 -4.13 38.11
C LYS A 473 65.47 -3.11 39.27
N GLU A 474 64.86 -3.27 40.46
CA GLU A 474 64.56 -4.46 41.28
C GLU A 474 63.13 -4.33 41.89
N ALA A 475 62.37 -5.33 42.36
CA ALA A 475 62.57 -6.66 42.98
C ALA A 475 62.48 -6.68 44.54
N GLU A 476 61.40 -7.30 45.01
CA GLU A 476 61.06 -7.78 46.39
C GLU A 476 60.65 -6.78 47.50
N ASN A 477 59.71 -7.28 48.33
CA ASN A 477 59.00 -6.68 49.49
C ASN A 477 58.15 -5.43 49.28
#